data_AF-A0A1H6QPK6-F1
#
_entry.id   AF-A0A1H6QPK6-F1
#
_cell.length_a   1.000
_cell.length_b   1.000
_cell.length_c   1.000
_cell.angle_alpha   90.00
_cell.angle_beta   90.00
_cell.angle_gamma   90.00
#
_symmetry.space_group_name_H-M   'P 1'
#
loop_
_entity.id
_entity.type
_entity.pdbx_description
1 polymer ?
#
loop_
_entity_poly.entity_id
_entity_poly.type
_entity_poly.pdbx_seq_one_letter_code
_entity_poly.pdbx_strand_id
1 'polypeptide(L)'
;MTHEKVFKRKDGSLVKVSVWLYVHLNKSNWGYSIFLKEKDADKWIDPFSDNEYITRVMKPQFINGLKHDTFDNYVTKKEILQAKLELWEIIKPV
;
A
#
# COMPACT_ATOMS: atom_id res chain seq x y z
N MET A 1 6.60 -12.24 -9.72
CA MET A 1 7.20 -12.41 -8.38
C MET A 1 6.87 -11.18 -7.56
N THR A 2 6.58 -11.34 -6.28
CA THR A 2 6.16 -10.27 -5.37
C THR A 2 7.13 -10.19 -4.19
N HIS A 3 7.47 -8.98 -3.74
CA HIS A 3 8.25 -8.72 -2.53
C HIS A 3 7.42 -7.91 -1.55
N GLU A 4 7.53 -8.23 -0.27
CA GLU A 4 6.82 -7.51 0.79
C GLU A 4 7.81 -6.89 1.77
N LYS A 5 7.58 -5.63 2.13
CA LYS A 5 8.36 -4.91 3.14
C LYS A 5 7.44 -4.28 4.17
N VAL A 6 7.72 -4.53 5.46
CA VAL A 6 6.98 -3.98 6.59
C VAL A 6 7.77 -2.84 7.24
N PHE A 7 7.10 -1.70 7.42
CA PHE A 7 7.61 -0.51 8.08
C PHE A 7 6.88 -0.32 9.41
N LYS A 8 7.64 -0.09 10.49
CA LYS A 8 7.09 0.24 11.81
C LYS A 8 6.98 1.75 11.98
N ARG A 9 5.83 2.23 12.42
CA ARG A 9 5.55 3.65 12.69
C ARG A 9 5.82 3.98 14.15
N LYS A 10 5.93 5.28 14.46
CA LYS A 10 6.24 5.78 15.82
C LYS A 10 5.14 5.48 16.83
N ASP A 11 3.89 5.45 16.37
CA ASP A 11 2.71 5.10 17.17
C ASP A 11 2.57 3.58 17.43
N GLY A 12 3.46 2.76 16.87
CA GLY A 12 3.41 1.31 16.98
C GLY A 12 2.59 0.61 15.90
N SER A 13 1.91 1.35 15.02
CA SER A 13 1.28 0.77 13.84
C SER A 13 2.33 0.25 12.84
N LEU A 14 1.90 -0.67 11.96
CA LEU A 14 2.72 -1.24 10.91
C LEU A 14 2.11 -0.93 9.54
N VAL A 15 2.97 -0.69 8.56
CA VAL A 15 2.59 -0.50 7.16
C VAL A 15 3.35 -1.52 6.32
N LYS A 16 2.64 -2.34 5.56
CA LYS A 16 3.22 -3.32 4.64
C LYS A 16 3.08 -2.82 3.22
N VAL A 17 4.18 -2.80 2.47
CA VAL A 17 4.21 -2.51 1.04
C VAL A 17 4.52 -3.80 0.31
N SER A 18 3.59 -4.26 -0.51
CA SER A 18 3.77 -5.39 -1.41
C SER A 18 4.03 -4.85 -2.82
N VAL A 19 5.14 -5.21 -3.45
CA VAL A 19 5.52 -4.74 -4.79
C VAL A 19 5.75 -5.90 -5.73
N TRP A 20 5.41 -5.73 -7.00
CA TRP A 20 5.70 -6.71 -8.05
C TRP A 20 6.07 -6.02 -9.36
N LEU A 21 6.94 -6.68 -10.12
CA LEU A 21 7.27 -6.30 -11.49
C LEU A 21 6.45 -7.17 -12.44
N TYR A 22 5.81 -6.56 -13.44
CA TYR A 22 5.04 -7.26 -14.48
C TYR A 22 5.28 -6.63 -15.85
N VAL A 23 5.05 -7.42 -16.91
CA VAL A 23 5.14 -6.95 -18.30
C VAL A 23 3.74 -6.84 -18.88
N HIS A 24 3.43 -5.71 -19.48
CA HIS A 24 2.17 -5.47 -20.19
C HIS A 24 2.46 -4.67 -21.46
N LEU A 25 1.97 -5.15 -22.61
CA LEU A 25 2.22 -4.53 -23.94
C LEU A 25 3.72 -4.25 -24.19
N ASN A 26 4.58 -5.24 -23.92
CA ASN A 26 6.04 -5.14 -24.05
C ASN A 26 6.70 -4.01 -23.22
N LYS A 27 6.00 -3.51 -22.19
CA LYS A 27 6.54 -2.54 -21.23
C LYS A 27 6.61 -3.15 -19.85
N SER A 28 7.75 -2.95 -19.18
CA SER A 28 7.92 -3.30 -17.77
C SER A 28 7.22 -2.28 -16.90
N ASN A 29 6.33 -2.75 -16.03
CA ASN A 29 5.54 -1.95 -15.12
C ASN A 29 5.71 -2.45 -13.69
N TRP A 30 5.54 -1.53 -12.74
CA TRP A 30 5.57 -1.83 -11.32
C TRP A 30 4.18 -1.73 -10.74
N GLY A 31 3.71 -2.80 -10.12
CA GLY A 31 2.51 -2.78 -9.28
C GLY A 31 2.90 -2.73 -7.80
N TYR A 32 2.01 -2.17 -6.99
CA TYR A 32 2.16 -2.19 -5.54
C TYR A 32 0.81 -2.14 -4.83
N SER A 33 0.77 -2.72 -3.64
CA SER A 33 -0.36 -2.68 -2.69
C SER A 33 0.17 -2.28 -1.32
N ILE A 34 -0.64 -1.57 -0.56
CA ILE A 34 -0.31 -1.10 0.79
C ILE A 34 -1.32 -1.68 1.76
N PHE A 35 -0.84 -2.16 2.90
CA PHE A 35 -1.67 -2.67 3.97
C PHE A 35 -1.27 -2.01 5.28
N LEU A 36 -2.24 -1.75 6.13
CA LEU A 36 -2.07 -1.13 7.44
C LEU A 36 -2.40 -2.15 8.52
N LYS A 37 -1.70 -2.08 9.63
CA LYS A 37 -2.01 -2.86 10.83
C LYS A 37 -1.87 -1.94 12.03
N GLU A 38 -2.98 -1.67 12.69
CA GLU A 38 -2.99 -0.83 13.89
C GLU A 38 -2.16 -1.46 15.01
N LYS A 39 -1.78 -0.64 15.97
CA LYS A 39 -1.10 -1.10 17.18
C LYS A 39 -2.02 -2.10 17.88
N ASP A 40 -1.47 -3.28 18.20
CA ASP A 40 -2.16 -4.38 18.89
C ASP A 40 -3.31 -5.05 18.10
N ALA A 41 -3.57 -4.63 16.85
CA ALA A 41 -4.48 -5.37 15.98
C ALA A 41 -3.83 -6.67 15.50
N ASP A 42 -4.64 -7.68 15.17
CA ASP A 42 -4.14 -8.94 14.61
C ASP A 42 -4.12 -8.94 13.07
N LYS A 43 -5.01 -8.16 12.46
CA LYS A 43 -5.29 -8.20 11.02
C LYS A 43 -4.61 -7.05 10.27
N TRP A 44 -4.23 -7.34 9.04
CA TRP A 44 -3.88 -6.34 8.05
C TRP A 44 -5.16 -5.84 7.36
N ILE A 45 -5.24 -4.54 7.14
CA ILE A 45 -6.35 -3.87 6.48
C ILE A 45 -5.80 -3.25 5.21
N ASP A 46 -6.47 -3.49 4.09
CA ASP A 46 -6.23 -2.69 2.90
C ASP A 46 -6.95 -1.34 3.13
N PRO A 47 -6.25 -0.19 3.09
CA PRO A 47 -6.86 1.11 3.31
C PRO A 47 -8.02 1.41 2.33
N PHE A 48 -8.10 0.67 1.21
CA PHE A 48 -9.17 0.78 0.23
C PHE A 48 -10.20 -0.35 0.33
N SER A 49 -10.03 -1.33 1.23
CA SER A 49 -11.02 -2.38 1.48
C SER A 49 -12.19 -1.86 2.32
N ASP A 50 -13.37 -1.93 1.70
CA ASP A 50 -14.75 -1.83 2.20
C ASP A 50 -15.18 -0.78 3.24
N ASN A 51 -14.36 -0.31 4.18
CA ASN A 51 -14.75 0.79 5.08
C ASN A 51 -14.97 2.09 4.30
N GLU A 52 -14.18 2.34 3.25
CA GLU A 52 -14.42 3.45 2.32
C GLU A 52 -15.63 3.21 1.40
N TYR A 53 -15.88 1.97 0.95
CA TYR A 53 -17.06 1.66 0.14
C TYR A 53 -18.37 1.81 0.94
N ILE A 54 -18.40 1.29 2.17
CA ILE A 54 -19.54 1.39 3.09
C ILE A 54 -19.83 2.85 3.44
N THR A 55 -18.80 3.66 3.70
CA THR A 55 -18.98 5.10 4.00
C THR A 55 -19.33 5.93 2.76
N ARG A 56 -18.79 5.61 1.57
CA ARG A 56 -19.06 6.35 0.32
C ARG A 56 -20.40 6.00 -0.32
N VAL A 57 -20.84 4.74 -0.25
CA VAL A 57 -22.00 4.23 -1.00
C VAL A 57 -23.23 4.03 -0.12
N MET A 58 -23.07 3.59 1.15
CA MET A 58 -24.22 3.26 2.01
C MET A 58 -24.62 4.34 3.00
N LYS A 59 -23.74 5.27 3.38
CA LYS A 59 -24.03 6.33 4.37
C LYS A 59 -23.45 7.70 3.98
N PRO A 60 -24.14 8.48 3.11
CA PRO A 60 -23.60 9.72 2.53
C PRO A 60 -23.64 10.93 3.49
N GLN A 61 -23.29 10.77 4.77
CA GLN A 61 -23.41 11.84 5.79
C GLN A 61 -22.16 12.73 5.94
N PHE A 62 -21.17 12.65 5.05
CA PHE A 62 -19.98 13.52 5.11
C PHE A 62 -20.09 14.69 4.12
N ILE A 63 -20.42 15.87 4.64
CA ILE A 63 -20.64 17.14 3.91
C ILE A 63 -19.34 17.74 3.35
N ASN A 64 -18.21 17.46 4.00
CA ASN A 64 -16.89 17.73 3.43
C ASN A 64 -16.43 16.45 2.76
N GLY A 65 -16.45 16.42 1.42
CA GLY A 65 -16.01 15.27 0.65
C GLY A 65 -14.70 14.71 1.19
N LEU A 66 -14.60 13.38 1.25
CA LEU A 66 -13.37 12.68 1.62
C LEU A 66 -12.24 13.31 0.79
N LYS A 67 -11.32 14.04 1.45
CA LYS A 67 -10.00 14.28 0.84
C LYS A 67 -9.56 12.89 0.41
N HIS A 68 -9.44 12.65 -0.89
CA HIS A 68 -8.99 11.35 -1.39
C HIS A 68 -7.77 10.98 -0.58
N ASP A 69 -7.88 9.96 0.27
CA ASP A 69 -6.74 9.46 1.02
C ASP A 69 -5.80 8.87 -0.04
N THR A 70 -4.86 9.69 -0.48
CA THR A 70 -3.83 9.26 -1.41
C THR A 70 -2.86 8.40 -0.62
N PHE A 71 -2.28 7.40 -1.28
CA PHE A 71 -1.28 6.49 -0.69
C PHE A 71 -0.15 7.23 0.07
N ASP A 72 0.14 8.47 -0.33
CA ASP A 72 1.11 9.38 0.28
C ASP A 72 0.82 9.66 1.78
N ASN A 73 -0.41 9.45 2.27
CA ASN A 73 -0.78 9.63 3.68
C ASN A 73 -0.27 8.52 4.59
N TYR A 74 -0.05 7.31 4.06
CA TYR A 74 0.34 6.13 4.86
C TYR A 74 1.75 5.65 4.57
N VAL A 75 2.23 5.89 3.36
CA VAL A 75 3.56 5.46 2.93
C VAL A 75 4.22 6.54 2.09
N THR A 76 5.52 6.72 2.29
CA THR A 76 6.28 7.69 1.49
C THR A 76 6.72 7.05 0.16
N LYS A 77 6.91 7.89 -0.87
CA LYS A 77 7.51 7.45 -2.15
C LYS A 77 8.87 6.77 -1.97
N LYS A 78 9.64 7.17 -0.96
CA LYS A 78 10.95 6.56 -0.62
C LYS A 78 10.79 5.13 -0.15
N GLU A 79 9.78 4.83 0.66
CA GLU A 79 9.50 3.49 1.17
C GLU A 79 9.04 2.54 0.06
N ILE A 80 8.21 3.03 -0.86
CA ILE A 80 7.84 2.28 -2.07
C ILE A 80 9.08 2.00 -2.93
N LEU A 81 9.90 3.03 -3.18
CA LEU A 81 11.14 2.87 -3.96
C LEU A 81 12.08 1.85 -3.32
N GLN A 82 12.23 1.89 -1.99
CA GLN A 82 13.05 0.94 -1.26
C GLN A 82 12.56 -0.50 -1.47
N ALA A 83 11.26 -0.75 -1.33
CA ALA A 83 10.70 -2.08 -1.58
C ALA A 83 10.92 -2.54 -3.04
N LYS A 84 10.80 -1.63 -4.01
CA LYS A 84 11.08 -1.93 -5.44
C LYS A 84 12.53 -2.30 -5.68
N LEU A 85 13.47 -1.56 -5.10
CA LEU A 85 14.90 -1.85 -5.24
C LEU A 85 15.26 -3.19 -4.60
N GLU A 86 14.69 -3.51 -3.44
CA GLU A 86 14.86 -4.83 -2.83
C GLU A 86 14.34 -5.96 -3.72
N LEU A 87 13.16 -5.79 -4.35
CA LEU A 87 12.69 -6.77 -5.34
C LEU A 87 13.65 -6.86 -6.53
N TRP A 88 14.10 -5.72 -7.05
CA TRP A 88 15.03 -5.69 -8.19
C TRP A 88 16.32 -6.44 -7.90
N GLU A 89 16.91 -6.26 -6.73
CA GLU A 89 18.10 -6.99 -6.31
C GLU A 89 17.92 -8.51 -6.30
N ILE A 90 16.69 -8.99 -6.06
CA ILE A 90 16.34 -10.41 -6.07
C ILE A 90 16.15 -10.93 -7.50
N ILE A 91 15.56 -10.14 -8.40
CA ILE A 91 15.12 -10.60 -9.73
C ILE A 91 16.01 -10.16 -10.88
N LYS A 92 16.98 -9.27 -10.63
CA LYS A 92 17.85 -8.77 -11.69
C LYS A 92 18.62 -9.91 -12.33
N PRO A 93 18.80 -9.89 -13.66
CA PRO A 93 19.71 -10.82 -14.33
C PRO A 93 21.13 -10.68 -13.75
N VAL A 94 21.84 -11.80 -13.66
CA VAL A 94 23.27 -11.87 -13.31
C VAL A 94 24.11 -11.46 -14.51
#